data_AF-A0A0Q9LPP3-F1
#
_entry.id   AF-A0A0Q9LPP3-F1
#
_cell.length_a   1.000
_cell.length_b   1.000
_cell.length_c   1.000
_cell.angle_alpha   90.00
_cell.angle_beta   90.00
_cell.angle_gamma   90.00
#
_symmetry.space_group_name_H-M   'P 1'
#
loop_
_entity.id
_entity.type
_entity.pdbx_description
1 polymer ?
#
loop_
_entity_poly.entity_id
_entity_poly.type
_entity_poly.pdbx_seq_one_letter_code
_entity_poly.pdbx_strand_id
1 'polypeptide(L)'
;MRRRNAVAVTGALSAGVLALSACAGGSSDTVGAAADAGGAAKTTLQLYAYSAPKVGYDKVIPAFTRTAAGKGVQFEQSYGPSGDQSRKVEAGAPADFVNFSVEPDITRLVDAGLVAKDWNANQYKGIPFGSVVTIVVRKGNPKGIRDWDDLLEPGVEVVTPNPFSSGSAKWNLLAPYSAKSNGGKDQAAGLAYIDKLVTGHVKVQPKSAREATETFLQGTGDVLLSYENEALFAERSGDPVQHVTPPTTFKIENPVAVLSKSKNLAKAKAFDDYLFTPEAQKLFAEAGFRPVDQTVATEFATDFPAPQKLWTIDDLGGWKTVDGTLFKKETGSIALIYDKATQ
;
A
#
# COMPACT_ATOMS: atom_id res chain seq x y z
N MET A 1 78.66 -35.25 -18.63
CA MET A 1 78.78 -34.16 -19.64
C MET A 1 77.37 -33.66 -19.96
N ARG A 2 77.04 -32.41 -19.60
CA ARG A 2 76.67 -31.30 -20.53
C ARG A 2 75.49 -31.68 -21.47
N ARG A 3 74.33 -31.02 -21.50
CA ARG A 3 74.00 -29.60 -21.34
C ARG A 3 72.50 -29.41 -21.12
N ARG A 4 72.17 -28.33 -20.41
CA ARG A 4 70.87 -27.64 -20.35
C ARG A 4 70.34 -27.30 -21.76
N ASN A 5 69.02 -27.25 -21.91
CA ASN A 5 68.35 -26.13 -22.58
C ASN A 5 66.89 -26.02 -22.11
N ALA A 6 66.57 -24.84 -21.60
CA ALA A 6 65.24 -24.40 -21.22
C ALA A 6 64.48 -23.93 -22.46
N VAL A 7 63.19 -24.25 -22.54
CA VAL A 7 62.23 -23.57 -23.41
C VAL A 7 61.03 -23.19 -22.55
N ALA A 8 60.82 -21.88 -22.43
CA ALA A 8 59.67 -21.26 -21.81
C ALA A 8 58.45 -21.40 -22.75
N VAL A 9 57.31 -21.78 -22.19
CA VAL A 9 56.01 -21.73 -22.87
C VAL A 9 55.13 -20.76 -22.09
N THR A 10 54.64 -19.74 -22.79
CA THR A 10 53.73 -18.70 -22.28
C THR A 10 52.49 -18.64 -23.16
N GLY A 11 51.31 -18.55 -22.55
CA GLY A 11 50.02 -18.24 -23.19
C GLY A 11 49.20 -19.48 -23.59
N ALA A 12 47.89 -19.59 -23.36
CA ALA A 12 46.89 -18.68 -22.81
C ALA A 12 45.73 -19.54 -22.25
N LEU A 13 45.22 -19.20 -21.06
CA LEU A 13 44.04 -19.83 -20.46
C LEU A 13 42.79 -19.02 -20.84
N SER A 14 42.02 -19.53 -21.79
CA SER A 14 40.67 -19.06 -22.10
C SER A 14 39.67 -19.74 -21.17
N ALA A 15 39.26 -19.05 -20.11
CA ALA A 15 38.18 -19.46 -19.24
C ALA A 15 36.83 -19.05 -19.86
N GLY A 16 36.05 -20.03 -20.32
CA GLY A 16 34.66 -19.85 -20.71
C GLY A 16 33.77 -19.73 -19.46
N VAL A 17 33.06 -18.60 -19.33
CA VAL A 17 32.04 -18.41 -18.29
C VAL A 17 30.70 -18.87 -18.85
N LEU A 18 30.15 -19.91 -18.24
CA LEU A 18 28.77 -20.38 -18.42
C LEU A 18 27.80 -19.34 -17.87
N ALA A 19 26.90 -18.83 -18.71
CA ALA A 19 25.78 -18.01 -18.28
C ALA A 19 24.67 -18.92 -17.70
N LEU A 20 24.52 -18.90 -16.38
CA LEU A 20 23.37 -19.45 -15.67
C LEU A 20 22.26 -18.39 -15.60
N SER A 21 21.16 -18.66 -16.27
CA SER A 21 19.90 -17.91 -16.19
C SER A 21 18.98 -18.52 -15.12
N ALA A 22 18.83 -17.84 -13.98
CA ALA A 22 17.78 -17.98 -12.95
C ALA A 22 17.97 -16.76 -11.99
N CYS A 23 17.00 -16.03 -11.43
CA CYS A 23 15.70 -16.32 -10.82
C CYS A 23 14.89 -15.00 -10.72
N ALA A 24 13.56 -15.00 -10.94
CA ALA A 24 12.52 -14.93 -9.89
C ALA A 24 12.69 -13.79 -8.86
N GLY A 25 11.88 -12.74 -8.99
CA GLY A 25 11.78 -11.63 -8.04
C GLY A 25 10.95 -12.01 -6.83
N GLY A 26 11.61 -12.15 -5.69
CA GLY A 26 11.01 -12.17 -4.36
C GLY A 26 11.47 -10.95 -3.55
N SER A 27 10.73 -10.64 -2.48
CA SER A 27 10.97 -9.50 -1.58
C SER A 27 12.39 -9.46 -1.01
N SER A 28 13.24 -8.54 -1.49
CA SER A 28 14.31 -7.88 -0.72
C SER A 28 15.02 -6.84 -1.61
N ASP A 29 15.06 -5.62 -1.06
CA ASP A 29 16.13 -4.61 -1.09
C ASP A 29 16.73 -4.15 -2.43
N THR A 30 16.49 -2.85 -2.67
CA THR A 30 17.18 -1.90 -3.57
C THR A 30 17.28 -2.26 -5.05
N VAL A 31 16.32 -1.74 -5.83
CA VAL A 31 16.51 -1.54 -7.28
C VAL A 31 16.95 -0.09 -7.49
N GLY A 32 18.26 0.12 -7.54
CA GLY A 32 18.84 1.35 -8.05
C GLY A 32 18.48 1.51 -9.53
N ALA A 33 17.56 2.41 -9.83
CA ALA A 33 17.29 2.81 -11.21
C ALA A 33 18.51 3.59 -11.72
N ALA A 34 19.25 3.00 -12.66
CA ALA A 34 20.22 3.73 -13.45
C ALA A 34 19.48 4.77 -14.32
N ALA A 35 19.75 6.05 -14.08
CA ALA A 35 19.42 7.14 -14.99
C ALA A 35 20.65 8.03 -15.16
N ASP A 36 20.79 8.52 -16.39
CA ASP A 36 21.95 9.14 -17.02
C ASP A 36 22.73 10.20 -16.23
N ALA A 37 24.02 10.27 -16.58
CA ALA A 37 25.01 11.19 -16.05
C ALA A 37 24.65 12.66 -16.35
N GLY A 38 24.31 13.41 -15.29
CA GLY A 38 24.03 14.85 -15.36
C GLY A 38 24.07 15.54 -13.99
N GLY A 39 25.11 15.26 -13.18
CA GLY A 39 25.37 15.88 -11.87
C GLY A 39 25.01 14.96 -10.70
N ALA A 40 25.97 14.72 -9.80
CA ALA A 40 25.76 13.90 -8.61
C ALA A 40 24.56 14.42 -7.79
N ALA A 41 23.70 13.51 -7.32
CA ALA A 41 22.63 13.87 -6.40
C ALA A 41 23.21 14.56 -5.16
N LYS A 42 22.58 15.67 -4.78
CA LYS A 42 23.01 16.49 -3.65
C LYS A 42 22.27 16.13 -2.36
N THR A 43 21.13 15.46 -2.49
CA THR A 43 20.26 15.11 -1.37
C THR A 43 19.56 13.78 -1.66
N THR A 44 19.62 12.85 -0.72
CA THR A 44 18.83 11.62 -0.73
C THR A 44 17.72 11.75 0.32
N LEU A 45 16.47 11.57 -0.10
CA LEU A 45 15.31 11.50 0.79
C LEU A 45 14.94 10.04 1.04
N GLN A 46 14.75 9.69 2.31
CA GLN A 46 14.29 8.36 2.72
C GLN A 46 12.76 8.33 2.80
N LEU A 47 12.12 7.60 1.88
CA LEU A 47 10.69 7.37 1.81
C LEU A 47 10.32 6.02 2.44
N TYR A 48 9.51 6.03 3.49
CA TYR A 48 8.92 4.82 4.08
C TYR A 48 7.43 4.79 3.78
N ALA A 49 6.97 3.81 3.00
CA ALA A 49 5.60 3.72 2.53
C ALA A 49 4.94 2.37 2.79
N TYR A 50 3.60 2.34 2.83
CA TYR A 50 2.83 1.10 2.85
C TYR A 50 3.04 0.29 1.55
N SER A 51 2.45 -0.91 1.42
CA SER A 51 2.89 -1.87 0.39
C SER A 51 2.47 -1.57 -1.06
N ALA A 52 1.46 -0.71 -1.26
CA ALA A 52 0.79 -0.52 -2.55
C ALA A 52 1.00 0.83 -3.29
N PRO A 53 1.59 1.91 -2.74
CA PRO A 53 1.70 3.18 -3.44
C PRO A 53 2.87 3.26 -4.43
N LYS A 54 3.72 2.22 -4.53
CA LYS A 54 4.92 2.23 -5.38
C LYS A 54 4.62 2.65 -6.82
N VAL A 55 3.53 2.14 -7.41
CA VAL A 55 3.16 2.41 -8.81
C VAL A 55 2.80 3.88 -9.06
N GLY A 56 2.33 4.60 -8.03
CA GLY A 56 2.13 6.04 -8.06
C GLY A 56 3.44 6.80 -7.90
N TYR A 57 4.26 6.42 -6.92
CA TYR A 57 5.55 7.06 -6.68
C TYR A 57 6.55 6.86 -7.83
N ASP A 58 6.50 5.74 -8.56
CA ASP A 58 7.30 5.50 -9.76
C ASP A 58 6.99 6.52 -10.88
N LYS A 59 5.83 7.17 -10.87
CA LYS A 59 5.48 8.29 -11.76
C LYS A 59 5.79 9.65 -11.14
N VAL A 60 5.42 9.85 -9.88
CA VAL A 60 5.48 11.15 -9.19
C VAL A 60 6.91 11.56 -8.86
N ILE A 61 7.76 10.64 -8.40
CA ILE A 61 9.15 10.95 -8.04
C ILE A 61 9.94 11.48 -9.26
N PRO A 62 9.93 10.82 -10.44
CA PRO A 62 10.58 11.38 -11.62
C PRO A 62 10.05 12.74 -12.06
N ALA A 63 8.76 13.03 -11.84
CA ALA A 63 8.18 14.33 -12.15
C ALA A 63 8.68 15.41 -11.18
N PHE A 64 8.67 15.12 -9.88
CA PHE A 64 9.21 16.01 -8.85
C PHE A 64 10.67 16.38 -9.10
N THR A 65 11.53 15.41 -9.45
CA THR A 65 12.97 15.66 -9.64
C THR A 65 13.29 16.55 -10.84
N ARG A 66 12.35 16.71 -11.78
CA ARG A 66 12.45 17.67 -12.90
C ARG A 66 12.06 19.09 -12.50
N THR A 67 11.37 19.29 -11.39
CA THR A 67 11.02 20.63 -10.88
C THR A 67 12.24 21.35 -10.30
N ALA A 68 12.17 22.68 -10.18
CA ALA A 68 13.21 23.45 -9.50
C ALA A 68 13.41 23.00 -8.03
N ALA A 69 12.32 22.60 -7.35
CA ALA A 69 12.35 22.17 -5.96
C ALA A 69 12.93 20.76 -5.80
N GLY A 70 12.68 19.85 -6.73
CA GLY A 70 13.19 18.48 -6.70
C GLY A 70 14.53 18.27 -7.40
N LYS A 71 15.06 19.26 -8.13
CA LYS A 71 16.36 19.15 -8.81
C LYS A 71 17.47 18.74 -7.83
N GLY A 72 18.18 17.65 -8.17
CA GLY A 72 19.28 17.10 -7.39
C GLY A 72 18.86 16.23 -6.19
N VAL A 73 17.56 15.93 -6.05
CA VAL A 73 17.02 14.99 -5.07
C VAL A 73 16.97 13.58 -5.65
N GLN A 74 17.37 12.58 -4.87
CA GLN A 74 17.11 11.16 -5.09
C GLN A 74 16.29 10.59 -3.94
N PHE A 75 15.68 9.43 -4.16
CA PHE A 75 14.86 8.76 -3.16
C PHE A 75 15.36 7.34 -2.92
N GLU A 76 15.61 7.00 -1.65
CA GLU A 76 15.64 5.61 -1.21
C GLU A 76 14.27 5.26 -0.65
N GLN A 77 13.69 4.17 -1.14
CA GLN A 77 12.28 3.85 -0.93
C GLN A 77 12.15 2.50 -0.24
N SER A 78 11.38 2.44 0.85
CA SER A 78 11.01 1.21 1.54
C SER A 78 9.49 1.03 1.51
N TYR A 79 9.03 -0.07 0.93
CA TYR A 79 7.62 -0.43 0.86
C TYR A 79 7.35 -1.68 1.70
N GLY A 80 6.23 -1.74 2.42
CA GLY A 80 5.86 -2.93 3.20
C GLY A 80 4.56 -2.79 3.97
N PRO A 81 4.25 -3.71 4.90
CA PRO A 81 3.07 -3.60 5.76
C PRO A 81 3.05 -2.25 6.50
N SER A 82 1.95 -1.50 6.39
CA SER A 82 1.84 -0.13 6.92
C SER A 82 2.20 -0.02 8.41
N GLY A 83 1.68 -0.94 9.23
CA GLY A 83 1.97 -0.97 10.66
C GLY A 83 3.42 -1.31 10.95
N ASP A 84 4.02 -2.22 10.19
CA ASP A 84 5.45 -2.58 10.34
C ASP A 84 6.36 -1.43 9.91
N GLN A 85 6.04 -0.74 8.81
CA GLN A 85 6.82 0.40 8.33
C GLN A 85 6.79 1.56 9.33
N SER A 86 5.62 1.87 9.90
CA SER A 86 5.52 2.87 10.97
C SER A 86 6.31 2.45 12.23
N ARG A 87 6.22 1.19 12.67
CA ARG A 87 7.06 0.67 13.78
C ARG A 87 8.56 0.75 13.50
N LYS A 88 9.00 0.49 12.26
CA LYS A 88 10.42 0.63 11.87
C LYS A 88 10.90 2.07 12.02
N VAL A 89 10.10 3.03 11.59
CA VAL A 89 10.42 4.47 11.72
C VAL A 89 10.42 4.90 13.19
N GLU A 90 9.43 4.47 13.97
CA GLU A 90 9.38 4.68 15.42
C GLU A 90 10.65 4.14 16.12
N ALA A 91 11.12 2.96 15.69
CA ALA A 91 12.33 2.31 16.20
C ALA A 91 13.65 2.95 15.71
N GLY A 92 13.60 4.05 14.95
CA GLY A 92 14.77 4.83 14.56
C GLY A 92 15.30 4.59 13.16
N ALA A 93 14.53 3.95 12.27
CA ALA A 93 14.88 3.91 10.86
C ALA A 93 15.03 5.35 10.28
N PRO A 94 16.04 5.63 9.46
CA PRO A 94 16.26 6.96 8.91
C PRO A 94 15.17 7.26 7.88
N ALA A 95 14.17 8.07 8.26
CA ALA A 95 13.08 8.49 7.40
C ALA A 95 13.03 10.01 7.29
N ASP A 96 12.79 10.52 6.09
CA ASP A 96 12.51 11.94 5.84
C ASP A 96 11.02 12.18 5.58
N PHE A 97 10.38 11.20 4.93
CA PHE A 97 8.98 11.26 4.50
C PHE A 97 8.32 9.90 4.69
N VAL A 98 7.07 9.89 5.14
CA VAL A 98 6.26 8.68 5.28
C VAL A 98 4.94 8.79 4.52
N ASN A 99 4.49 7.67 3.96
CA ASN A 99 3.14 7.52 3.42
C ASN A 99 2.55 6.20 3.90
N PHE A 100 1.54 6.24 4.76
CA PHE A 100 0.97 5.04 5.34
C PHE A 100 -0.45 4.80 4.86
N SER A 101 -0.92 3.57 5.07
CA SER A 101 -2.23 3.15 4.61
C SER A 101 -3.37 3.77 5.42
N VAL A 102 -3.13 4.10 6.69
CA VAL A 102 -4.15 4.55 7.66
C VAL A 102 -3.56 5.60 8.61
N GLU A 103 -4.39 6.51 9.11
CA GLU A 103 -3.99 7.57 10.05
C GLU A 103 -3.32 7.06 11.34
N PRO A 104 -3.77 5.97 12.00
CA PRO A 104 -3.15 5.49 13.23
C PRO A 104 -1.64 5.19 13.09
N ASP A 105 -1.17 4.85 11.89
CA ASP A 105 0.25 4.62 11.64
C ASP A 105 1.07 5.92 11.60
N ILE A 106 0.46 7.06 11.25
CA ILE A 106 1.06 8.39 11.42
C ILE A 106 0.95 8.84 12.89
N THR A 107 -0.20 8.59 13.54
CA THR A 107 -0.42 8.92 14.95
C THR A 107 0.64 8.31 15.86
N ARG A 108 1.06 7.06 15.61
CA ARG A 108 2.20 6.43 16.31
C ARG A 108 3.46 7.30 16.27
N LEU A 109 3.79 7.87 15.11
CA LEU A 109 4.97 8.73 14.95
C LEU A 109 4.78 10.11 15.58
N VAL A 110 3.55 10.63 15.62
CA VAL A 110 3.21 11.85 16.36
C VAL A 110 3.40 11.63 17.86
N ASP A 111 2.90 10.52 18.40
CA ASP A 111 3.02 10.15 19.82
C ASP A 111 4.50 9.94 20.22
N ALA A 112 5.31 9.40 19.31
CA ALA A 112 6.77 9.28 19.47
C ALA A 112 7.53 10.62 19.30
N GLY A 113 6.84 11.71 18.96
CA GLY A 113 7.45 13.03 18.73
C GLY A 113 8.33 13.10 17.46
N LEU A 114 8.12 12.17 16.52
CA LEU A 114 8.85 12.09 15.25
C LEU A 114 8.15 12.87 14.13
N VAL A 115 6.82 13.00 14.20
CA VAL A 115 5.99 13.80 13.29
C VAL A 115 5.33 14.94 14.09
N ALA A 116 5.17 16.11 13.47
CA ALA A 116 4.53 17.26 14.11
C ALA A 116 3.03 17.01 14.33
N LYS A 117 2.45 17.52 15.42
CA LYS A 117 1.04 17.30 15.76
C LYS A 117 0.06 17.88 14.73
N ASP A 118 0.49 18.87 13.98
CA ASP A 118 -0.24 19.60 12.95
C ASP A 118 0.07 19.10 11.53
N TRP A 119 0.63 17.89 11.38
CA TRP A 119 0.93 17.27 10.07
C TRP A 119 -0.28 17.25 9.12
N ASN A 120 -1.49 17.19 9.67
CA ASN A 120 -2.77 17.17 8.95
C ASN A 120 -3.48 18.52 8.95
N ALA A 121 -2.79 19.65 9.16
CA ALA A 121 -3.41 20.97 9.21
C ALA A 121 -3.76 21.56 7.83
N ASN A 122 -3.25 20.99 6.74
CA ASN A 122 -3.60 21.44 5.39
C ASN A 122 -5.07 21.13 5.03
N GLN A 123 -5.60 21.74 3.98
CA GLN A 123 -7.01 21.59 3.58
C GLN A 123 -7.41 20.13 3.24
N TYR A 124 -6.44 19.28 2.94
CA TYR A 124 -6.62 17.87 2.61
C TYR A 124 -6.30 16.94 3.79
N LYS A 125 -6.12 17.47 4.99
CA LYS A 125 -5.79 16.71 6.21
C LYS A 125 -4.57 15.80 6.07
N GLY A 126 -3.57 16.20 5.28
CA GLY A 126 -2.37 15.39 5.01
C GLY A 126 -2.65 14.16 4.14
N ILE A 127 -3.74 14.15 3.36
CA ILE A 127 -4.13 13.03 2.50
C ILE A 127 -4.06 13.48 1.03
N PRO A 128 -2.99 13.16 0.28
CA PRO A 128 -2.84 13.57 -1.11
C PRO A 128 -3.66 12.72 -2.07
N PHE A 129 -4.03 11.51 -1.69
CA PHE A 129 -4.81 10.61 -2.52
C PHE A 129 -5.50 9.55 -1.66
N GLY A 130 -6.40 8.82 -2.28
CA GLY A 130 -7.11 7.73 -1.65
C GLY A 130 -7.48 6.64 -2.63
N SER A 131 -8.46 5.86 -2.21
CA SER A 131 -8.99 4.71 -2.95
C SER A 131 -10.38 4.37 -2.40
N VAL A 132 -10.93 3.25 -2.84
CA VAL A 132 -12.05 2.59 -2.18
C VAL A 132 -11.70 1.12 -1.96
N VAL A 133 -12.37 0.48 -1.00
CA VAL A 133 -12.29 -0.98 -0.88
C VAL A 133 -13.04 -1.60 -2.06
N THR A 134 -12.42 -2.57 -2.71
CA THR A 134 -13.02 -3.32 -3.81
C THR A 134 -12.82 -4.83 -3.63
N ILE A 135 -13.57 -5.62 -4.39
CA ILE A 135 -13.43 -7.08 -4.43
C ILE A 135 -12.75 -7.44 -5.74
N VAL A 136 -11.54 -7.98 -5.66
CA VAL A 136 -10.85 -8.56 -6.81
C VAL A 136 -11.33 -10.00 -6.97
N VAL A 137 -11.79 -10.36 -8.15
CA VAL A 137 -12.28 -11.69 -8.52
C VAL A 137 -11.43 -12.26 -9.65
N ARG A 138 -11.44 -13.58 -9.81
CA ARG A 138 -10.81 -14.24 -10.96
C ARG A 138 -11.49 -13.82 -12.27
N LYS A 139 -10.76 -13.81 -13.38
CA LYS A 139 -11.28 -13.45 -14.71
C LYS A 139 -12.60 -14.18 -15.01
N GLY A 140 -13.60 -13.43 -15.44
CA GLY A 140 -14.95 -13.95 -15.71
C GLY A 140 -15.85 -14.10 -14.49
N ASN A 141 -15.36 -13.83 -13.27
CA ASN A 141 -16.11 -13.91 -12.01
C ASN A 141 -16.85 -15.25 -11.84
N PRO A 142 -16.14 -16.38 -11.74
CA PRO A 142 -16.74 -17.71 -11.74
C PRO A 142 -17.65 -17.97 -10.53
N LYS A 143 -17.48 -17.22 -9.44
CA LYS A 143 -18.31 -17.29 -8.23
C LYS A 143 -19.47 -16.28 -8.22
N GLY A 144 -19.62 -15.47 -9.28
CA GLY A 144 -20.74 -14.54 -9.40
C GLY A 144 -20.77 -13.41 -8.36
N ILE A 145 -19.63 -13.08 -7.76
CA ILE A 145 -19.50 -12.14 -6.63
C ILE A 145 -19.81 -10.71 -7.07
N ARG A 146 -20.71 -10.04 -6.36
CA ARG A 146 -21.20 -8.68 -6.65
C ARG A 146 -21.22 -7.78 -5.44
N ASP A 147 -21.43 -8.33 -4.25
CA ASP A 147 -21.53 -7.58 -3.01
C ASP A 147 -20.93 -8.37 -1.83
N TRP A 148 -20.98 -7.78 -0.65
CA TRP A 148 -20.45 -8.36 0.58
C TRP A 148 -21.12 -9.69 0.94
N ASP A 149 -22.44 -9.83 0.78
CA ASP A 149 -23.12 -11.08 1.17
C ASP A 149 -22.63 -12.31 0.41
N ASP A 150 -22.18 -12.14 -0.84
CA ASP A 150 -21.66 -13.22 -1.66
C ASP A 150 -20.33 -13.79 -1.09
N LEU A 151 -19.61 -13.00 -0.27
CA LEU A 151 -18.40 -13.46 0.40
C LEU A 151 -18.69 -14.52 1.48
N LEU A 152 -19.94 -14.64 1.93
CA LEU A 152 -20.37 -15.64 2.90
C LEU A 152 -20.99 -16.89 2.26
N GLU A 153 -21.01 -16.98 0.93
CA GLU A 153 -21.54 -18.16 0.25
C GLU A 153 -20.67 -19.41 0.51
N PRO A 154 -21.28 -20.60 0.64
CA PRO A 154 -20.53 -21.84 0.84
C PRO A 154 -19.48 -22.08 -0.25
N GLY A 155 -18.24 -22.31 0.18
CA GLY A 155 -17.14 -22.59 -0.74
C GLY A 155 -16.57 -21.36 -1.45
N VAL A 156 -16.85 -20.15 -0.97
CA VAL A 156 -16.09 -18.93 -1.29
C VAL A 156 -14.95 -18.79 -0.28
N GLU A 157 -13.72 -18.70 -0.76
CA GLU A 157 -12.54 -18.40 0.05
C GLU A 157 -12.04 -16.97 -0.21
N VAL A 158 -11.82 -16.22 0.86
CA VAL A 158 -11.49 -14.79 0.82
C VAL A 158 -10.04 -14.58 1.24
N VAL A 159 -9.27 -13.92 0.38
CA VAL A 159 -7.94 -13.40 0.71
C VAL A 159 -8.07 -11.98 1.23
N THR A 160 -7.53 -11.72 2.40
CA THR A 160 -7.36 -10.37 2.96
C THR A 160 -6.13 -10.39 3.89
N PRO A 161 -5.32 -9.32 3.95
CA PRO A 161 -4.14 -9.33 4.81
C PRO A 161 -4.48 -9.31 6.30
N ASN A 162 -3.45 -9.41 7.15
CA ASN A 162 -3.56 -9.35 8.60
C ASN A 162 -3.72 -7.90 9.13
N PRO A 163 -4.73 -7.58 9.96
CA PRO A 163 -4.96 -6.23 10.51
C PRO A 163 -3.92 -5.74 11.53
N PHE A 164 -3.07 -6.62 12.07
CA PHE A 164 -2.00 -6.25 12.99
C PHE A 164 -0.73 -5.72 12.29
N SER A 165 -0.56 -6.02 11.00
CA SER A 165 0.55 -5.53 10.17
C SER A 165 0.10 -4.62 9.03
N SER A 166 -1.07 -4.86 8.45
CA SER A 166 -1.56 -4.18 7.24
C SER A 166 -2.69 -3.19 7.51
N GLY A 167 -2.55 -1.97 6.99
CA GLY A 167 -3.65 -1.00 6.97
C GLY A 167 -4.76 -1.40 5.97
N SER A 168 -4.43 -2.11 4.89
CA SER A 168 -5.41 -2.65 3.94
C SER A 168 -6.42 -3.55 4.64
N ALA A 169 -5.95 -4.39 5.56
CA ALA A 169 -6.81 -5.30 6.29
C ALA A 169 -7.83 -4.53 7.15
N LYS A 170 -7.42 -3.42 7.78
CA LYS A 170 -8.36 -2.55 8.52
C LYS A 170 -9.45 -2.02 7.58
N TRP A 171 -9.07 -1.49 6.41
CA TRP A 171 -10.04 -1.04 5.42
C TRP A 171 -10.97 -2.15 4.92
N ASN A 172 -10.40 -3.29 4.55
CA ASN A 172 -11.11 -4.47 4.06
C ASN A 172 -12.17 -5.00 5.05
N LEU A 173 -11.96 -4.79 6.35
CA LEU A 173 -12.88 -5.19 7.41
C LEU A 173 -13.88 -4.07 7.73
N LEU A 174 -13.46 -2.80 7.67
CA LEU A 174 -14.34 -1.64 7.89
C LEU A 174 -15.43 -1.51 6.82
N ALA A 175 -15.14 -1.85 5.56
CA ALA A 175 -16.12 -1.76 4.48
C ALA A 175 -17.36 -2.64 4.71
N PRO A 176 -17.24 -3.98 4.81
CA PRO A 176 -18.37 -4.84 5.11
C PRO A 176 -18.93 -4.60 6.52
N TYR A 177 -18.10 -4.30 7.52
CA TYR A 177 -18.59 -3.93 8.86
C TYR A 177 -19.56 -2.76 8.78
N SER A 178 -19.21 -1.70 8.06
CA SER A 178 -20.03 -0.48 7.94
C SER A 178 -21.28 -0.71 7.10
N ALA A 179 -21.17 -1.51 6.04
CA ALA A 179 -22.32 -1.91 5.24
C ALA A 179 -23.36 -2.67 6.09
N LYS A 180 -22.90 -3.58 6.96
CA LYS A 180 -23.78 -4.46 7.76
C LYS A 180 -24.23 -3.85 9.09
N SER A 181 -23.47 -2.91 9.64
CA SER A 181 -23.84 -2.16 10.85
C SER A 181 -24.58 -0.85 10.58
N ASN A 182 -24.86 -0.52 9.31
CA ASN A 182 -25.43 0.78 8.92
C ASN A 182 -24.60 1.97 9.48
N GLY A 183 -23.28 1.92 9.24
CA GLY A 183 -22.34 2.92 9.76
C GLY A 183 -22.21 2.89 11.28
N GLY A 184 -22.11 1.69 11.88
CA GLY A 184 -21.88 1.52 13.32
C GLY A 184 -23.12 1.66 14.21
N LYS A 185 -24.32 1.85 13.64
CA LYS A 185 -25.58 1.95 14.39
C LYS A 185 -26.03 0.60 14.97
N ASP A 186 -25.83 -0.48 14.21
CA ASP A 186 -26.04 -1.86 14.65
C ASP A 186 -24.68 -2.58 14.68
N GLN A 187 -23.90 -2.30 15.72
CA GLN A 187 -22.57 -2.88 15.87
C GLN A 187 -22.61 -4.41 15.95
N ALA A 188 -23.68 -4.97 16.54
CA ALA A 188 -23.85 -6.41 16.67
C ALA A 188 -23.97 -7.09 15.30
N ALA A 189 -24.79 -6.53 14.38
CA ALA A 189 -24.91 -7.04 13.02
C ALA A 189 -23.58 -6.94 12.25
N GLY A 190 -22.87 -5.82 12.37
CA GLY A 190 -21.55 -5.63 11.74
C GLY A 190 -20.53 -6.66 12.24
N LEU A 191 -20.42 -6.84 13.55
CA LEU A 191 -19.48 -7.80 14.15
C LEU A 191 -19.85 -9.25 13.83
N ALA A 192 -21.14 -9.58 13.83
CA ALA A 192 -21.60 -10.93 13.46
C ALA A 192 -21.26 -11.28 12.01
N TYR A 193 -21.32 -10.31 11.09
CA TYR A 193 -20.87 -10.50 9.73
C TYR A 193 -19.35 -10.72 9.66
N ILE A 194 -18.57 -9.88 10.32
CA ILE A 194 -17.10 -10.01 10.32
C ILE A 194 -16.65 -11.33 10.93
N ASP A 195 -17.30 -11.78 12.01
CA ASP A 195 -17.03 -13.07 12.64
C ASP A 195 -17.23 -14.22 11.64
N LYS A 196 -18.37 -14.26 10.94
CA LYS A 196 -18.63 -15.26 9.89
C LYS A 196 -17.61 -15.20 8.76
N LEU A 197 -17.30 -14.00 8.26
CA LEU A 197 -16.33 -13.82 7.18
C LEU A 197 -14.96 -14.37 7.57
N VAL A 198 -14.44 -13.92 8.72
CA VAL A 198 -13.08 -14.24 9.14
C VAL A 198 -12.96 -15.72 9.52
N THR A 199 -13.90 -16.24 10.31
CA THR A 199 -13.82 -17.63 10.80
C THR A 199 -14.20 -18.67 9.75
N GLY A 200 -15.09 -18.31 8.80
CA GLY A 200 -15.60 -19.24 7.79
C GLY A 200 -14.90 -19.19 6.45
N HIS A 201 -14.33 -18.03 6.06
CA HIS A 201 -13.92 -17.78 4.67
C HIS A 201 -12.47 -17.29 4.52
N VAL A 202 -11.81 -16.81 5.58
CA VAL A 202 -10.43 -16.33 5.53
C VAL A 202 -9.46 -17.39 6.07
N LYS A 203 -8.74 -18.08 5.18
CA LYS A 203 -7.80 -19.15 5.56
C LYS A 203 -6.34 -18.73 5.61
N VAL A 204 -5.98 -17.67 4.89
CA VAL A 204 -4.63 -17.13 4.84
C VAL A 204 -4.65 -15.67 5.26
N GLN A 205 -3.58 -15.22 5.91
CA GLN A 205 -3.44 -13.85 6.39
C GLN A 205 -2.08 -13.25 5.98
N PRO A 206 -1.90 -12.90 4.69
CA PRO A 206 -0.70 -12.22 4.20
C PRO A 206 -0.40 -10.96 5.01
N LYS A 207 0.88 -10.55 5.14
CA LYS A 207 1.23 -9.43 6.02
C LYS A 207 0.87 -8.07 5.45
N SER A 208 0.69 -7.96 4.13
CA SER A 208 0.42 -6.70 3.44
C SER A 208 -0.55 -6.88 2.26
N ALA A 209 -1.04 -5.77 1.71
CA ALA A 209 -1.89 -5.85 0.50
C ALA A 209 -1.14 -6.42 -0.69
N ARG A 210 0.12 -6.03 -0.90
CA ARG A 210 0.91 -6.53 -2.04
C ARG A 210 1.14 -8.03 -1.94
N GLU A 211 1.45 -8.52 -0.73
CA GLU A 211 1.57 -9.95 -0.46
C GLU A 211 0.24 -10.69 -0.62
N ALA A 212 -0.90 -10.06 -0.28
CA ALA A 212 -2.23 -10.62 -0.51
C ALA A 212 -2.57 -10.72 -2.00
N THR A 213 -2.23 -9.69 -2.80
CA THR A 213 -2.33 -9.72 -4.26
C THR A 213 -1.50 -10.87 -4.83
N GLU A 214 -0.23 -10.99 -4.44
CA GLU A 214 0.66 -12.07 -4.90
C GLU A 214 0.11 -13.46 -4.53
N THR A 215 -0.36 -13.63 -3.29
CA THR A 215 -0.96 -14.88 -2.81
C THR A 215 -2.20 -15.27 -3.63
N PHE A 216 -3.05 -14.30 -3.94
CA PHE A 216 -4.24 -14.50 -4.76
C PHE A 216 -3.91 -14.90 -6.20
N LEU A 217 -2.94 -14.21 -6.80
CA LEU A 217 -2.45 -14.48 -8.16
C LEU A 217 -1.77 -15.86 -8.26
N GLN A 218 -1.15 -16.33 -7.18
CA GLN A 218 -0.58 -17.69 -7.08
C GLN A 218 -1.62 -18.80 -6.94
N GLY A 219 -2.92 -18.47 -6.86
CA GLY A 219 -4.01 -19.45 -6.91
C GLY A 219 -4.76 -19.65 -5.59
N THR A 220 -4.40 -18.94 -4.53
CA THR A 220 -5.12 -19.01 -3.25
C THR A 220 -6.41 -18.18 -3.30
N GLY A 221 -7.49 -18.69 -2.69
CA GLY A 221 -8.78 -18.00 -2.58
C GLY A 221 -9.59 -17.90 -3.87
N ASP A 222 -10.83 -17.46 -3.77
CA ASP A 222 -11.71 -17.18 -4.90
C ASP A 222 -11.85 -15.67 -5.16
N VAL A 223 -11.70 -14.89 -4.10
CA VAL A 223 -11.75 -13.43 -4.09
C VAL A 223 -10.68 -12.83 -3.20
N LEU A 224 -10.28 -11.61 -3.50
CA LEU A 224 -9.35 -10.81 -2.72
C LEU A 224 -10.00 -9.47 -2.37
N LEU A 225 -10.01 -9.12 -1.09
CA LEU A 225 -10.35 -7.76 -0.67
C LEU A 225 -9.12 -6.88 -0.81
N SER A 226 -9.23 -5.77 -1.54
CA SER A 226 -8.09 -4.89 -1.82
C SER A 226 -8.49 -3.43 -1.97
N TYR A 227 -7.46 -2.59 -2.14
CA TYR A 227 -7.64 -1.25 -2.66
C TYR A 227 -7.98 -1.30 -4.17
N GLU A 228 -8.82 -0.37 -4.64
CA GLU A 228 -9.12 -0.22 -6.06
C GLU A 228 -7.86 0.01 -6.91
N ASN A 229 -6.91 0.83 -6.44
CA ASN A 229 -5.63 1.06 -7.13
C ASN A 229 -4.78 -0.21 -7.33
N GLU A 230 -4.78 -1.14 -6.37
CA GLU A 230 -4.07 -2.42 -6.51
C GLU A 230 -4.77 -3.31 -7.53
N ALA A 231 -6.11 -3.32 -7.53
CA ALA A 231 -6.90 -4.08 -8.48
C ALA A 231 -6.70 -3.58 -9.91
N LEU A 232 -6.78 -2.26 -10.12
CA LEU A 232 -6.50 -1.61 -11.39
C LEU A 232 -5.07 -1.89 -11.86
N PHE A 233 -4.09 -1.88 -10.95
CA PHE A 233 -2.71 -2.21 -11.30
C PHE A 233 -2.58 -3.66 -11.80
N ALA A 234 -3.18 -4.64 -11.13
CA ALA A 234 -3.16 -6.04 -11.56
C ALA A 234 -3.83 -6.22 -12.93
N GLU A 235 -5.02 -5.65 -13.12
CA GLU A 235 -5.74 -5.70 -14.41
C GLU A 235 -4.94 -5.08 -15.56
N ARG A 236 -4.39 -3.89 -15.35
CA ARG A 236 -3.59 -3.16 -16.35
C ARG A 236 -2.27 -3.88 -16.64
N SER A 237 -1.78 -4.69 -15.71
CA SER A 237 -0.60 -5.55 -15.89
C SER A 237 -0.91 -6.84 -16.67
N GLY A 238 -2.19 -7.08 -16.99
CA GLY A 238 -2.63 -8.26 -17.74
C GLY A 238 -2.87 -9.50 -16.88
N ASP A 239 -2.89 -9.36 -15.56
CA ASP A 239 -3.22 -10.46 -14.66
C ASP A 239 -4.65 -10.98 -14.92
N PRO A 240 -4.92 -12.28 -14.72
CA PRO A 240 -6.21 -12.90 -15.03
C PRO A 240 -7.25 -12.63 -13.93
N VAL A 241 -7.44 -11.36 -13.59
CA VAL A 241 -8.35 -10.87 -12.56
C VAL A 241 -9.22 -9.75 -13.11
N GLN A 242 -10.27 -9.42 -12.37
CA GLN A 242 -11.07 -8.22 -12.56
C GLN A 242 -11.61 -7.78 -11.20
N HIS A 243 -12.04 -6.54 -11.05
CA HIS A 243 -12.58 -6.02 -9.81
C HIS A 243 -14.08 -5.74 -9.91
N VAL A 244 -14.74 -5.87 -8.76
CA VAL A 244 -16.12 -5.51 -8.54
C VAL A 244 -16.15 -4.65 -7.28
N THR A 245 -16.43 -3.36 -7.45
CA THR A 245 -16.60 -2.44 -6.33
C THR A 245 -18.05 -2.53 -5.84
N PRO A 246 -18.31 -2.98 -4.60
CA PRO A 246 -19.67 -3.12 -4.10
C PRO A 246 -20.41 -1.76 -4.08
N PRO A 247 -21.75 -1.75 -4.25
CA PRO A 247 -22.52 -0.51 -4.26
C PRO A 247 -22.36 0.31 -2.98
N THR A 248 -22.15 -0.37 -1.84
CA THR A 248 -21.77 0.25 -0.58
C THR A 248 -20.35 -0.14 -0.25
N THR A 249 -19.43 0.82 -0.14
CA THR A 249 -18.03 0.55 0.22
C THR A 249 -17.48 1.62 1.15
N PHE A 250 -16.17 1.60 1.40
CA PHE A 250 -15.48 2.48 2.32
C PHE A 250 -14.43 3.33 1.61
N LYS A 251 -14.39 4.62 1.94
CA LYS A 251 -13.40 5.57 1.47
C LYS A 251 -12.06 5.26 2.11
N ILE A 252 -11.05 5.01 1.30
CA ILE A 252 -9.68 4.83 1.75
C ILE A 252 -8.96 6.16 1.63
N GLU A 253 -8.32 6.58 2.71
CA GLU A 253 -7.53 7.82 2.79
C GLU A 253 -6.11 7.46 3.20
N ASN A 254 -5.13 7.75 2.36
CA ASN A 254 -3.74 7.34 2.59
C ASN A 254 -2.89 8.55 3.00
N PRO A 255 -2.64 8.75 4.29
CA PRO A 255 -1.97 9.94 4.79
C PRO A 255 -0.46 9.94 4.49
N VAL A 256 0.09 11.14 4.43
CA VAL A 256 1.51 11.41 4.36
C VAL A 256 1.96 12.32 5.49
N ALA A 257 3.24 12.24 5.87
CA ALA A 257 3.82 13.19 6.80
C ALA A 257 5.34 13.32 6.60
N VAL A 258 5.86 14.48 7.00
CA VAL A 258 7.30 14.77 7.03
C VAL A 258 7.85 14.55 8.43
N LEU A 259 9.00 13.90 8.54
CA LEU A 259 9.67 13.69 9.83
C LEU A 259 10.27 15.00 10.34
N SER A 260 9.91 15.38 11.58
CA SER A 260 10.30 16.65 12.21
C SER A 260 11.81 16.83 12.35
N LYS A 261 12.55 15.72 12.47
CA LYS A 261 14.02 15.70 12.63
C LYS A 261 14.77 15.35 11.34
N SER A 262 14.10 15.36 10.18
CA SER A 262 14.73 15.14 8.88
C SER A 262 15.90 16.13 8.69
N LYS A 263 17.07 15.61 8.27
CA LYS A 263 18.22 16.45 7.88
C LYS A 263 17.97 17.18 6.55
N ASN A 264 16.96 16.75 5.80
CA ASN A 264 16.59 17.23 4.48
C ASN A 264 15.22 17.92 4.48
N LEU A 265 14.82 18.49 5.62
CA LEU A 265 13.45 18.96 5.90
C LEU A 265 12.87 19.86 4.80
N ALA A 266 13.66 20.77 4.24
CA ALA A 266 13.21 21.66 3.16
C ALA A 266 12.84 20.89 1.88
N LYS A 267 13.63 19.87 1.52
CA LYS A 267 13.36 19.02 0.35
C LYS A 267 12.20 18.06 0.60
N ALA A 268 12.09 17.52 1.82
CA ALA A 268 10.98 16.66 2.21
C ALA A 268 9.64 17.41 2.20
N LYS A 269 9.60 18.64 2.74
CA LYS A 269 8.42 19.52 2.66
C LYS A 269 8.07 19.91 1.22
N ALA A 270 9.07 20.24 0.41
CA ALA A 270 8.81 20.53 -1.00
C ALA A 270 8.23 19.33 -1.76
N PHE A 271 8.62 18.10 -1.40
CA PHE A 271 8.01 16.90 -1.95
C PHE A 271 6.58 16.69 -1.45
N ASP A 272 6.33 16.91 -0.15
CA ASP A 272 4.98 16.88 0.45
C ASP A 272 4.02 17.83 -0.28
N ASP A 273 4.42 19.10 -0.43
CA ASP A 273 3.65 20.13 -1.14
C ASP A 273 3.40 19.72 -2.61
N TYR A 274 4.40 19.11 -3.26
CA TYR A 274 4.30 18.69 -4.65
C TYR A 274 3.20 17.64 -4.87
N LEU A 275 2.95 16.75 -3.89
CA LEU A 275 1.92 15.72 -4.01
C LEU A 275 0.52 16.29 -4.24
N PHE A 276 0.28 17.53 -3.80
CA PHE A 276 -1.00 18.22 -3.94
C PHE A 276 -1.10 19.11 -5.20
N THR A 277 -0.07 19.13 -6.05
CA THR A 277 -0.13 19.86 -7.32
C THR A 277 -0.99 19.13 -8.35
N PRO A 278 -1.66 19.83 -9.28
CA PRO A 278 -2.44 19.18 -10.34
C PRO A 278 -1.64 18.15 -11.17
N GLU A 279 -0.34 18.40 -11.39
CA GLU A 279 0.54 17.45 -12.09
C GLU A 279 0.68 16.14 -11.30
N ALA A 280 1.05 16.20 -10.02
CA ALA A 280 1.18 15.00 -9.19
C ALA A 280 -0.16 14.26 -9.02
N GLN A 281 -1.25 15.01 -8.84
CA GLN A 281 -2.60 14.46 -8.72
C GLN A 281 -3.00 13.68 -9.98
N LYS A 282 -2.69 14.21 -11.17
CA LYS A 282 -2.90 13.49 -12.43
C LYS A 282 -2.06 12.21 -12.53
N LEU A 283 -0.78 12.26 -12.13
CA LEU A 283 0.08 11.08 -12.14
C LEU A 283 -0.39 9.99 -11.17
N PHE A 284 -0.91 10.37 -10.00
CA PHE A 284 -1.56 9.43 -9.08
C PHE A 284 -2.84 8.84 -9.68
N ALA A 285 -3.67 9.66 -10.32
CA ALA A 285 -4.88 9.20 -11.01
C ALA A 285 -4.57 8.21 -12.15
N GLU A 286 -3.56 8.50 -12.98
CA GLU A 286 -3.06 7.59 -14.00
C GLU A 286 -2.55 6.26 -13.42
N ALA A 287 -2.00 6.27 -12.20
CA ALA A 287 -1.58 5.07 -11.47
C ALA A 287 -2.74 4.34 -10.77
N GLY A 288 -3.97 4.85 -10.84
CA GLY A 288 -5.16 4.22 -10.27
C GLY A 288 -5.55 4.71 -8.88
N PHE A 289 -4.92 5.74 -8.33
CA PHE A 289 -5.30 6.33 -7.05
C PHE A 289 -6.31 7.45 -7.24
N ARG A 290 -7.33 7.52 -6.38
CA ARG A 290 -8.33 8.60 -6.44
C ARG A 290 -7.69 9.93 -5.97
N PRO A 291 -7.60 10.96 -6.83
CA PRO A 291 -7.00 12.24 -6.46
C PRO A 291 -7.93 13.05 -5.54
N VAL A 292 -7.36 13.97 -4.76
CA VAL A 292 -8.11 14.93 -3.92
C VAL A 292 -8.39 16.25 -4.63
N ASP A 293 -7.60 16.59 -5.66
CA ASP A 293 -7.90 17.72 -6.54
C ASP A 293 -9.18 17.45 -7.33
N GLN A 294 -10.16 18.35 -7.20
CA GLN A 294 -11.49 18.18 -7.79
C GLN A 294 -11.49 18.23 -9.32
N THR A 295 -10.57 18.98 -9.91
CA THR A 295 -10.47 19.07 -11.38
C THR A 295 -9.97 17.76 -11.94
N VAL A 296 -8.90 17.20 -11.35
CA VAL A 296 -8.36 15.90 -11.74
C VAL A 296 -9.36 14.78 -11.41
N ALA A 297 -10.03 14.82 -10.26
CA ALA A 297 -11.07 13.84 -9.92
C ALA A 297 -12.20 13.79 -10.95
N THR A 298 -12.58 14.96 -11.49
CA THR A 298 -13.59 15.04 -12.56
C THR A 298 -13.08 14.48 -13.89
N GLU A 299 -11.82 14.74 -14.24
CA GLU A 299 -11.18 14.20 -15.46
C GLU A 299 -11.15 12.66 -15.45
N PHE A 300 -10.93 12.04 -14.29
CA PHE A 300 -10.81 10.59 -14.12
C PHE A 300 -12.09 9.91 -13.59
N ALA A 301 -13.24 10.59 -13.62
CA ALA A 301 -14.48 10.07 -13.04
C ALA A 301 -14.95 8.74 -13.66
N THR A 302 -14.59 8.47 -14.92
CA THR A 302 -14.89 7.20 -15.61
C THR A 302 -14.02 6.04 -15.12
N ASP A 303 -12.78 6.33 -14.72
CA ASP A 303 -11.88 5.33 -14.12
C ASP A 303 -12.24 5.03 -12.67
N PHE A 304 -12.87 5.99 -11.98
CA PHE A 304 -13.18 5.93 -10.55
C PHE A 304 -14.69 6.11 -10.28
N PRO A 305 -15.54 5.17 -10.72
CA PRO A 305 -16.98 5.30 -10.55
C PRO A 305 -17.34 5.50 -9.06
N ALA A 306 -18.31 6.39 -8.82
CA ALA A 306 -18.80 6.64 -7.47
C ALA A 306 -19.69 5.46 -7.02
N PRO A 307 -19.46 4.89 -5.82
CA PRO A 307 -20.37 3.90 -5.27
C PRO A 307 -21.68 4.57 -4.84
N GLN A 308 -22.75 3.78 -4.71
CA GLN A 308 -24.06 4.28 -4.24
C GLN A 308 -23.97 4.82 -2.80
N LYS A 309 -23.16 4.16 -1.95
CA LYS A 309 -22.85 4.61 -0.60
C LYS A 309 -21.36 4.48 -0.34
N LEU A 310 -20.75 5.60 0.02
CA LEU A 310 -19.36 5.64 0.46
C LEU A 310 -19.32 5.97 1.96
N TRP A 311 -18.97 4.99 2.78
CA TRP A 311 -18.69 5.20 4.21
C TRP A 311 -17.32 5.83 4.40
N THR A 312 -17.18 6.60 5.45
CA THR A 312 -15.93 7.25 5.86
C THR A 312 -15.60 6.88 7.30
N ILE A 313 -14.36 7.10 7.71
CA ILE A 313 -13.97 6.87 9.10
C ILE A 313 -14.73 7.79 10.07
N ASP A 314 -15.11 8.99 9.63
CA ASP A 314 -15.87 9.95 10.42
C ASP A 314 -17.28 9.44 10.73
N ASP A 315 -17.90 8.67 9.82
CA ASP A 315 -19.20 8.02 10.07
C ASP A 315 -19.14 7.00 11.23
N LEU A 316 -17.95 6.48 11.54
CA LEU A 316 -17.68 5.56 12.65
C LEU A 316 -17.10 6.28 13.89
N GLY A 317 -17.06 7.61 13.90
CA GLY A 317 -16.52 8.40 15.02
C GLY A 317 -15.00 8.59 14.99
N GLY A 318 -14.36 8.39 13.84
CA GLY A 318 -12.96 8.67 13.58
C GLY A 318 -11.98 7.57 14.05
N TRP A 319 -10.74 7.69 13.59
CA TRP A 319 -9.71 6.66 13.79
C TRP A 319 -9.40 6.34 15.25
N LYS A 320 -9.40 7.34 16.14
CA LYS A 320 -9.17 7.11 17.57
C LYS A 320 -10.20 6.15 18.18
N THR A 321 -11.47 6.32 17.80
CA THR A 321 -12.58 5.46 18.26
C THR A 321 -12.47 4.08 17.62
N VAL A 322 -12.32 4.03 16.30
CA VAL A 322 -12.27 2.79 15.52
C VAL A 322 -11.07 1.91 15.91
N ASP A 323 -9.88 2.49 15.99
CA ASP A 323 -8.67 1.74 16.35
C ASP A 323 -8.76 1.24 17.80
N GLY A 324 -9.26 2.07 18.73
CA GLY A 324 -9.43 1.70 20.13
C GLY A 324 -10.48 0.61 20.38
N THR A 325 -11.58 0.62 19.64
CA THR A 325 -12.75 -0.27 19.88
C THR A 325 -12.77 -1.51 19.01
N LEU A 326 -12.25 -1.44 17.77
CA LEU A 326 -12.30 -2.56 16.82
C LEU A 326 -10.95 -3.25 16.67
N PHE A 327 -9.84 -2.52 16.59
CA PHE A 327 -8.54 -3.07 16.16
C PHE A 327 -7.46 -3.13 17.24
N LYS A 328 -7.68 -2.53 18.41
CA LYS A 328 -6.72 -2.57 19.51
C LYS A 328 -6.45 -4.02 19.88
N LYS A 329 -5.19 -4.43 19.85
CA LYS A 329 -4.78 -5.79 20.19
C LYS A 329 -5.37 -6.21 21.56
N GLU A 330 -5.79 -7.47 21.68
CA GLU A 330 -6.37 -8.09 22.89
C GLU A 330 -7.71 -7.53 23.38
N THR A 331 -8.19 -6.39 22.87
CA THR A 331 -9.38 -5.71 23.43
C THR A 331 -10.38 -5.24 22.38
N GLY A 332 -9.93 -4.98 21.15
CA GLY A 332 -10.78 -4.56 20.05
C GLY A 332 -11.64 -5.70 19.53
N SER A 333 -12.92 -5.43 19.22
CA SER A 333 -13.87 -6.48 18.87
C SER A 333 -13.48 -7.27 17.61
N ILE A 334 -12.92 -6.62 16.58
CA ILE A 334 -12.43 -7.28 15.37
C ILE A 334 -11.08 -7.97 15.63
N ALA A 335 -10.21 -7.36 16.45
CA ALA A 335 -8.95 -7.99 16.87
C ALA A 335 -9.22 -9.33 17.58
N LEU A 336 -10.21 -9.39 18.48
CA LEU A 336 -10.61 -10.61 19.17
C LEU A 336 -11.18 -11.69 18.23
N ILE A 337 -11.86 -11.30 17.15
CA ILE A 337 -12.32 -12.24 16.11
C ILE A 337 -11.10 -12.84 15.39
N TYR A 338 -10.14 -12.01 15.00
CA TYR A 338 -8.92 -12.45 14.33
C TYR A 338 -8.06 -13.35 15.22
N ASP A 339 -7.87 -13.00 16.49
CA ASP A 339 -7.09 -13.79 17.44
C ASP A 339 -7.67 -15.21 17.58
N LYS A 340 -9.01 -15.35 17.60
CA LYS A 340 -9.70 -16.65 17.64
C LYS A 340 -9.54 -17.45 16.35
N ALA A 341 -9.56 -16.79 15.19
CA ALA A 341 -9.44 -17.46 13.89
C ALA A 341 -8.01 -17.95 13.59
N THR A 342 -7.02 -17.48 14.34
CA THR A 342 -5.61 -17.88 14.20
C THR A 342 -5.12 -18.90 15.23
N GLN A 343 -5.99 -19.33 16.16
CA GLN A 343 -5.71 -20.40 17.13
C GLN A 343 -6.21 -21.75 16.62
#